data_AF-A0A818W3F4-F1
#
_entry.id   AF-A0A818W3F4-F1
#
_cell.length_a   1.000
_cell.length_b   1.000
_cell.length_c   1.000
_cell.angle_alpha   90.00
_cell.angle_beta   90.00
_cell.angle_gamma   90.00
#
_symmetry.space_group_name_H-M   'P 1'
#
loop_
_entity.id
_entity.type
_entity.pdbx_description
1 polymer ?
#
loop_
_entity_poly.entity_id
_entity_poly.type
_entity_poly.pdbx_seq_one_letter_code
_entity_poly.pdbx_strand_id
1 'polypeptide(L)'
;MYKSNLLSLFVLLLTIVFTNSSPPAKDVFEALRSVCTGKFQGGICPYAIAYDIATQLAGNWYNRDGANGLWSDGSPSIWWPSGVGLWALAEFFNTMEGRATNKLYLATRWAAIETAKNQNNYVHTKFTDDQAWWANGALRLEQYIRSTGDATQDLIKAAQAVIDDNVVHETGECGGGSISIDRVYWYYGNPPPSTTDKATISNVLTIYTMATMYSFTRDPTLLQGGARGGAIDIYNWLVSTDLLNPQTGYQRDTMDTANGQCQLRGGSLTYEYGVLVQALMALADATGNQQYITHAMTYIRNALNQFTRNNIVYEGCDDTNTCRGDQIAFRGILV
;
A
#
# COMPACT_ATOMS: atom_id res chain seq x y z
N MET A 1 -17.21 27.12 6.33
CA MET A 1 -16.71 26.75 7.68
C MET A 1 -17.01 25.30 8.10
N TYR A 2 -17.45 24.38 7.21
CA TYR A 2 -17.76 22.97 7.55
C TYR A 2 -17.03 21.95 6.65
N LYS A 3 -15.74 22.18 6.34
CA LYS A 3 -14.93 21.23 5.55
C LYS A 3 -13.78 20.58 6.33
N SER A 4 -13.48 21.05 7.54
CA SER A 4 -12.34 20.59 8.36
C SER A 4 -12.67 19.47 9.36
N ASN A 5 -13.96 19.13 9.58
CA ASN A 5 -14.36 18.21 10.65
C ASN A 5 -14.55 16.74 10.22
N LEU A 6 -14.50 16.43 8.92
CA LEU A 6 -14.63 15.04 8.42
C LEU A 6 -13.34 14.23 8.60
N LEU A 7 -12.18 14.89 8.50
CA LEU A 7 -10.88 14.24 8.70
C LEU A 7 -10.61 13.90 10.18
N SER A 8 -11.13 14.72 11.10
CA SER A 8 -11.05 14.48 12.56
C SER A 8 -11.92 13.30 13.01
N LEU A 9 -12.96 12.94 12.24
CA LEU A 9 -13.80 11.78 12.51
C LEU A 9 -13.13 10.46 12.08
N PHE A 10 -12.27 10.51 11.05
CA PHE A 10 -11.48 9.37 10.56
C PHE A 10 -10.49 8.88 11.62
N VAL A 11 -9.98 9.81 12.43
CA VAL A 11 -8.99 9.55 13.49
C VAL A 11 -9.61 8.97 14.76
N LEU A 12 -10.81 9.43 15.15
CA LEU A 12 -11.47 8.98 16.38
C LEU A 12 -11.83 7.47 16.34
N LEU A 13 -11.91 6.89 15.15
CA LEU A 13 -12.35 5.51 14.91
C LEU A 13 -11.27 4.44 15.14
N LEU A 14 -9.98 4.81 15.06
CA LEU A 14 -8.87 3.88 15.32
C LEU A 14 -8.36 3.93 16.75
N THR A 15 -8.64 5.00 17.50
CA THR A 15 -8.17 5.13 18.90
C THR A 15 -8.91 4.22 19.89
N ILE A 16 -10.08 3.68 19.52
CA ILE A 16 -10.87 2.81 20.43
C ILE A 16 -10.37 1.34 20.43
N VAL A 17 -9.54 0.93 19.46
CA VAL A 17 -9.12 -0.48 19.29
C VAL A 17 -7.92 -0.87 20.16
N PHE A 18 -7.23 0.07 20.80
CA PHE A 18 -6.05 -0.22 21.64
C PHE A 18 -6.30 0.03 23.13
N THR A 19 -7.23 -0.73 23.73
CA THR A 19 -7.17 -1.01 25.17
C THR A 19 -7.33 -2.50 25.43
N ASN A 20 -6.20 -3.12 25.79
CA ASN A 20 -5.97 -4.44 26.39
C ASN A 20 -6.77 -5.65 25.86
N SER A 21 -6.01 -6.59 25.30
CA SER A 21 -6.38 -7.89 24.70
C SER A 21 -6.98 -7.79 23.30
N SER A 22 -6.19 -8.17 22.28
CA SER A 22 -6.59 -8.24 20.87
C SER A 22 -7.69 -9.29 20.70
N PRO A 23 -8.95 -8.92 20.44
CA PRO A 23 -9.93 -9.90 20.04
C PRO A 23 -9.83 -10.11 18.52
N PRO A 24 -10.24 -11.27 17.98
CA PRO A 24 -10.28 -11.50 16.53
C PRO A 24 -11.08 -10.39 15.82
N ALA A 25 -10.72 -10.04 14.57
CA ALA A 25 -11.31 -8.93 13.81
C ALA A 25 -12.85 -8.89 13.86
N LYS A 26 -13.49 -10.08 13.86
CA LYS A 26 -14.93 -10.27 14.02
C LYS A 26 -15.52 -9.58 15.26
N ASP A 27 -14.80 -9.56 16.38
CA ASP A 27 -15.26 -8.99 17.65
C ASP A 27 -15.15 -7.46 17.66
N VAL A 28 -14.18 -6.88 16.93
CA VAL A 28 -14.09 -5.44 16.69
C VAL A 28 -15.26 -4.97 15.83
N PHE A 29 -15.65 -5.75 14.82
CA PHE A 29 -16.80 -5.45 13.97
C PHE A 29 -18.14 -5.63 14.70
N GLU A 30 -18.30 -6.66 15.52
CA GLU A 30 -19.49 -6.81 16.37
C GLU A 30 -19.60 -5.70 17.42
N ALA A 31 -18.47 -5.24 17.98
CA ALA A 31 -18.42 -4.07 18.86
C ALA A 31 -18.86 -2.79 18.13
N LEU A 32 -18.29 -2.47 16.96
CA LEU A 32 -18.69 -1.31 16.14
C LEU A 32 -20.15 -1.36 15.70
N ARG A 33 -20.67 -2.56 15.39
CA ARG A 33 -22.08 -2.78 15.07
C ARG A 33 -22.99 -2.56 16.27
N SER A 34 -22.63 -3.08 17.44
CA SER A 34 -23.40 -2.88 18.68
C SER A 34 -23.48 -1.40 19.06
N VAL A 35 -22.44 -0.63 18.73
CA VAL A 35 -22.38 0.82 18.89
C VAL A 35 -23.29 1.53 17.87
N CYS A 36 -23.42 1.04 16.64
CA CYS A 36 -24.35 1.59 15.64
C CYS A 36 -25.81 1.18 15.86
N THR A 37 -26.10 0.04 16.50
CA THR A 37 -27.48 -0.41 16.78
C THR A 37 -27.96 -0.03 18.19
N GLY A 38 -27.05 0.28 19.11
CA GLY A 38 -27.34 0.65 20.48
C GLY A 38 -26.77 2.03 20.85
N LYS A 39 -27.65 3.00 21.06
CA LYS A 39 -27.42 4.27 21.78
C LYS A 39 -26.53 5.35 21.14
N PHE A 40 -26.29 5.36 19.83
CA PHE A 40 -25.88 6.61 19.16
C PHE A 40 -27.12 7.46 18.80
N GLN A 41 -27.74 8.08 19.80
CA GLN A 41 -28.70 9.16 19.54
C GLN A 41 -27.93 10.40 19.05
N GLY A 42 -27.79 10.54 17.73
CA GLY A 42 -27.31 11.76 17.08
C GLY A 42 -25.92 11.72 16.43
N GLY A 43 -25.23 10.57 16.38
CA GLY A 43 -23.96 10.43 15.66
C GLY A 43 -24.11 9.60 14.37
N ILE A 44 -23.40 10.00 13.31
CA ILE A 44 -23.35 9.28 12.04
C ILE A 44 -22.61 7.95 12.26
N CYS A 45 -23.21 6.83 11.85
CA CYS A 45 -22.57 5.51 11.99
C CYS A 45 -21.29 5.47 11.13
N PRO A 46 -20.12 5.14 11.70
CA PRO A 46 -18.85 4.99 10.99
C PRO A 46 -18.92 4.14 9.71
N TYR A 47 -19.72 3.08 9.76
CA TYR A 47 -20.00 2.21 8.61
C TYR A 47 -20.63 2.98 7.44
N ALA A 48 -21.61 3.84 7.73
CA ALA A 48 -22.29 4.62 6.71
C ALA A 48 -21.33 5.63 6.06
N ILE A 49 -20.40 6.19 6.84
CA ILE A 49 -19.35 7.09 6.33
C ILE A 49 -18.38 6.32 5.44
N ALA A 50 -17.85 5.18 5.89
CA ALA A 50 -16.93 4.37 5.09
C ALA A 50 -17.58 3.90 3.78
N TYR A 51 -18.85 3.47 3.83
CA TYR A 51 -19.62 3.09 2.66
C TYR A 51 -19.86 4.26 1.70
N ASP A 52 -20.21 5.44 2.22
CA ASP A 52 -20.40 6.64 1.41
C ASP A 52 -19.10 7.07 0.74
N ILE A 53 -17.98 7.08 1.46
CA ILE A 53 -16.65 7.38 0.91
C ILE A 53 -16.29 6.38 -0.19
N ALA A 54 -16.45 5.08 0.05
CA ALA A 54 -16.17 4.05 -0.96
C ALA A 54 -17.05 4.23 -2.21
N THR A 55 -18.33 4.60 -2.01
CA THR A 55 -19.27 4.90 -3.10
C THR A 55 -18.85 6.14 -3.88
N GLN A 56 -18.39 7.20 -3.21
CA GLN A 56 -17.88 8.41 -3.86
C GLN A 56 -16.60 8.11 -4.66
N LEU A 57 -15.66 7.36 -4.07
CA LEU A 57 -14.40 6.99 -4.72
C LEU A 57 -14.65 6.20 -6.02
N ALA A 58 -15.51 5.19 -5.99
CA ALA A 58 -15.79 4.38 -7.17
C ALA A 58 -16.85 4.96 -8.12
N GLY A 59 -17.73 5.83 -7.64
CA GLY A 59 -18.85 6.35 -8.42
C GLY A 59 -18.58 7.72 -9.04
N ASN A 60 -17.91 8.61 -8.31
CA ASN A 60 -17.69 9.99 -8.73
C ASN A 60 -16.26 10.23 -9.25
N TRP A 61 -15.28 9.49 -8.75
CA TRP A 61 -13.87 9.70 -9.10
C TRP A 61 -13.32 8.63 -10.02
N TYR A 62 -13.97 7.48 -10.16
CA TYR A 62 -13.56 6.52 -11.18
C TYR A 62 -13.96 7.01 -12.58
N ASN A 63 -12.99 7.18 -13.47
CA ASN A 63 -13.24 7.60 -14.85
C ASN A 63 -13.84 6.44 -15.66
N ARG A 64 -15.16 6.29 -15.54
CA ARG A 64 -15.92 5.23 -16.20
C ARG A 64 -15.95 5.35 -17.72
N ASP A 65 -15.87 6.58 -18.23
CA ASP A 65 -16.06 6.89 -19.66
C ASP A 65 -14.73 6.97 -20.43
N GLY A 66 -13.59 7.03 -19.73
CA GLY A 66 -12.26 7.24 -20.31
C GLY A 66 -11.47 6.00 -20.71
N ALA A 67 -12.01 4.78 -20.54
CA ALA A 67 -11.38 3.49 -20.87
C ALA A 67 -9.96 3.24 -20.32
N ASN A 68 -9.42 4.13 -19.47
CA ASN A 68 -8.05 4.05 -18.96
C ASN A 68 -7.95 3.46 -17.55
N GLY A 69 -9.09 3.22 -16.89
CA GLY A 69 -9.14 2.57 -15.58
C GLY A 69 -8.69 3.44 -14.40
N LEU A 70 -8.51 4.75 -14.58
CA LEU A 70 -7.96 5.64 -13.55
C LEU A 70 -9.04 6.29 -12.68
N TRP A 71 -8.70 6.56 -11.41
CA TRP A 71 -9.46 7.42 -10.51
C TRP A 71 -9.01 8.88 -10.72
N SER A 72 -9.83 9.66 -11.43
CA SER A 72 -9.52 10.99 -11.94
C SER A 72 -10.57 12.03 -11.60
N ASP A 73 -10.11 13.24 -11.32
CA ASP A 73 -10.89 14.48 -11.40
C ASP A 73 -10.73 15.19 -12.77
N GLY A 74 -10.02 14.56 -13.72
CA GLY A 74 -9.58 15.13 -14.99
C GLY A 74 -8.07 15.42 -15.08
N SER A 75 -7.30 15.26 -13.99
CA SER A 75 -5.84 15.48 -13.98
C SER A 75 -5.04 14.27 -14.53
N PRO A 76 -3.94 14.49 -15.29
CA PRO A 76 -3.05 13.44 -15.79
C PRO A 76 -2.07 12.85 -14.75
N SER A 77 -1.94 13.41 -13.53
CA SER A 77 -0.92 13.00 -12.52
C SER A 77 -1.39 11.94 -11.50
N ILE A 78 -2.41 11.17 -11.84
CA ILE A 78 -3.21 10.35 -10.89
C ILE A 78 -2.98 8.85 -11.03
N TRP A 79 -1.97 8.45 -11.80
CA TRP A 79 -1.76 7.03 -12.08
C TRP A 79 -1.49 6.26 -10.78
N TRP A 80 -0.51 6.64 -9.96
CA TRP A 80 -0.18 5.88 -8.75
C TRP A 80 -1.22 6.04 -7.62
N PRO A 81 -1.84 7.22 -7.42
CA PRO A 81 -2.95 7.37 -6.49
C PRO A 81 -4.16 6.51 -6.87
N SER A 82 -4.34 6.19 -8.15
CA SER A 82 -5.38 5.26 -8.59
C SER A 82 -5.12 3.84 -8.10
N GLY A 83 -3.85 3.41 -8.04
CA GLY A 83 -3.45 2.12 -7.45
C GLY A 83 -3.73 2.08 -5.95
N VAL A 84 -3.43 3.17 -5.24
CA VAL A 84 -3.80 3.34 -3.83
C VAL A 84 -5.32 3.30 -3.65
N GLY A 85 -6.08 3.97 -4.52
CA GLY A 85 -7.54 3.94 -4.50
C GLY A 85 -8.11 2.54 -4.69
N LEU A 86 -7.56 1.77 -5.65
CA LEU A 86 -7.91 0.37 -5.85
C LEU A 86 -7.61 -0.46 -4.58
N TRP A 87 -6.43 -0.29 -3.99
CA TRP A 87 -6.07 -0.98 -2.74
C TRP A 87 -7.02 -0.61 -1.60
N ALA A 88 -7.29 0.67 -1.36
CA ALA A 88 -8.21 1.12 -0.31
C ALA A 88 -9.63 0.55 -0.50
N LEU A 89 -10.13 0.49 -1.73
CA LEU A 89 -11.41 -0.16 -2.02
C LEU A 89 -11.37 -1.66 -1.77
N ALA A 90 -10.28 -2.33 -2.15
CA ALA A 90 -10.09 -3.75 -1.86
C ALA A 90 -10.03 -4.02 -0.35
N GLU A 91 -9.34 -3.19 0.44
CA GLU A 91 -9.36 -3.28 1.90
C GLU A 91 -10.77 -3.11 2.46
N PHE A 92 -11.49 -2.10 1.99
CA PHE A 92 -12.87 -1.88 2.37
C PHE A 92 -13.74 -3.12 2.06
N PHE A 93 -13.58 -3.77 0.92
CA PHE A 93 -14.33 -4.98 0.60
C PHE A 93 -13.95 -6.17 1.49
N ASN A 94 -12.65 -6.39 1.71
CA ASN A 94 -12.14 -7.48 2.55
C ASN A 94 -12.56 -7.33 4.02
N THR A 95 -12.67 -6.10 4.51
CA THR A 95 -13.07 -5.80 5.90
C THR A 95 -14.58 -5.87 6.12
N MET A 96 -15.38 -5.61 5.09
CA MET A 96 -16.85 -5.48 5.22
C MET A 96 -17.62 -6.79 5.03
N GLU A 97 -16.93 -7.94 5.07
CA GLU A 97 -17.50 -9.31 5.00
C GLU A 97 -18.56 -9.48 3.90
N GLY A 98 -18.27 -9.05 2.67
CA GLY A 98 -19.13 -9.33 1.52
C GLY A 98 -20.45 -8.52 1.45
N ARG A 99 -20.60 -7.46 2.28
CA ARG A 99 -21.81 -6.62 2.30
C ARG A 99 -21.72 -5.38 1.42
N ALA A 100 -20.63 -5.22 0.67
CA ALA A 100 -20.53 -4.22 -0.38
C ALA A 100 -21.61 -4.51 -1.45
N THR A 101 -22.33 -3.47 -1.86
CA THR A 101 -23.37 -3.67 -2.88
C THR A 101 -22.74 -4.16 -4.17
N ASN A 102 -23.37 -5.18 -4.78
CA ASN A 102 -22.87 -5.89 -5.95
C ASN A 102 -22.44 -4.92 -7.09
N LYS A 103 -23.08 -3.75 -7.23
CA LYS A 103 -22.74 -2.74 -8.25
C LYS A 103 -21.38 -2.07 -8.04
N LEU A 104 -21.04 -1.71 -6.81
CA LEU A 104 -19.79 -1.04 -6.45
C LEU A 104 -18.61 -1.99 -6.71
N TYR A 105 -18.73 -3.21 -6.20
CA TYR A 105 -17.78 -4.29 -6.46
C TYR A 105 -17.62 -4.61 -7.95
N LEU A 106 -18.71 -4.76 -8.69
CA LEU A 106 -18.65 -5.11 -10.12
C LEU A 106 -17.96 -4.03 -10.95
N ALA A 107 -18.16 -2.74 -10.63
CA ALA A 107 -17.49 -1.64 -11.32
C ALA A 107 -15.98 -1.63 -11.05
N THR A 108 -15.58 -1.74 -9.77
CA THR A 108 -14.16 -1.82 -9.38
C THR A 108 -13.47 -3.08 -9.93
N ARG A 109 -14.17 -4.21 -9.92
CA ARG A 109 -13.69 -5.47 -10.50
C ARG A 109 -13.49 -5.37 -12.00
N TRP A 110 -14.46 -4.82 -12.73
CA TRP A 110 -14.35 -4.66 -14.18
C TRP A 110 -13.21 -3.71 -14.55
N ALA A 111 -13.12 -2.58 -13.86
CA ALA A 111 -12.03 -1.62 -14.00
C ALA A 111 -10.64 -2.26 -13.86
N ALA A 112 -10.43 -2.95 -12.74
CA ALA A 112 -9.15 -3.56 -12.43
C ALA A 112 -8.79 -4.66 -13.44
N ILE A 113 -9.76 -5.51 -13.82
CA ILE A 113 -9.56 -6.61 -14.77
C ILE A 113 -9.28 -6.10 -16.19
N GLU A 114 -10.01 -5.10 -16.67
CA GLU A 114 -9.77 -4.55 -18.01
C GLU A 114 -8.41 -3.88 -18.10
N THR A 115 -8.01 -3.12 -17.08
CA THR A 115 -6.64 -2.59 -16.99
C THR A 115 -5.63 -3.74 -16.95
N ALA A 116 -5.90 -4.82 -16.20
CA ALA A 116 -4.96 -5.93 -15.98
C ALA A 116 -4.76 -6.80 -17.23
N LYS A 117 -5.81 -6.99 -18.03
CA LYS A 117 -5.74 -7.67 -19.34
C LYS A 117 -4.79 -6.95 -20.29
N ASN A 118 -4.74 -5.63 -20.21
CA ASN A 118 -3.73 -4.84 -20.89
C ASN A 118 -2.51 -4.70 -19.97
N GLN A 119 -1.76 -5.78 -19.74
CA GLN A 119 -0.61 -5.84 -18.81
C GLN A 119 0.34 -4.64 -18.95
N ASN A 120 0.51 -4.17 -20.18
CA ASN A 120 1.20 -2.94 -20.56
C ASN A 120 0.77 -1.72 -19.71
N ASN A 121 -0.49 -1.57 -19.32
CA ASN A 121 -0.95 -0.45 -18.50
C ASN A 121 -0.41 -0.49 -17.05
N TYR A 122 -0.11 -1.68 -16.52
CA TYR A 122 0.48 -1.86 -15.18
C TYR A 122 2.00 -1.67 -15.20
N VAL A 123 2.65 -2.16 -16.26
CA VAL A 123 4.12 -2.18 -16.39
C VAL A 123 4.67 -1.09 -17.32
N HIS A 124 3.92 -0.05 -17.70
CA HIS A 124 4.47 1.07 -18.51
C HIS A 124 4.39 2.41 -17.78
N THR A 125 4.73 2.42 -16.49
CA THR A 125 5.12 3.64 -15.78
C THR A 125 6.65 3.76 -15.73
N LYS A 126 7.17 4.90 -15.28
CA LYS A 126 8.63 5.12 -15.17
C LYS A 126 9.20 4.68 -13.82
N PHE A 127 8.32 4.46 -12.85
CA PHE A 127 8.63 4.33 -11.44
C PHE A 127 8.19 2.97 -10.91
N THR A 128 9.04 2.28 -10.16
CA THR A 128 8.78 0.90 -9.70
C THR A 128 7.77 0.84 -8.55
N ASP A 129 7.69 1.89 -7.73
CA ASP A 129 6.68 2.08 -6.70
C ASP A 129 5.28 2.28 -7.29
N ASP A 130 5.14 3.10 -8.35
CA ASP A 130 3.88 3.24 -9.10
C ASP A 130 3.33 1.85 -9.45
N GLN A 131 4.10 1.04 -10.19
CA GLN A 131 3.66 -0.28 -10.62
C GLN A 131 3.23 -1.16 -9.43
N ALA A 132 4.02 -1.11 -8.34
CA ALA A 132 3.77 -1.92 -7.16
C ALA A 132 2.49 -1.49 -6.42
N TRP A 133 2.11 -0.20 -6.41
CA TRP A 133 0.81 0.25 -5.89
C TRP A 133 -0.36 -0.47 -6.55
N TRP A 134 -0.30 -0.65 -7.87
CA TRP A 134 -1.36 -1.35 -8.60
C TRP A 134 -1.30 -2.85 -8.45
N ALA A 135 -0.11 -3.45 -8.44
CA ALA A 135 0.03 -4.87 -8.16
C ALA A 135 -0.58 -5.22 -6.80
N ASN A 136 -0.33 -4.39 -5.79
CA ASN A 136 -0.86 -4.56 -4.44
C ASN A 136 -2.39 -4.39 -4.39
N GLY A 137 -2.93 -3.37 -5.05
CA GLY A 137 -4.37 -3.22 -5.19
C GLY A 137 -5.03 -4.40 -5.92
N ALA A 138 -4.40 -4.91 -6.98
CA ALA A 138 -4.88 -6.06 -7.74
C ALA A 138 -4.88 -7.35 -6.90
N LEU A 139 -3.81 -7.64 -6.16
CA LEU A 139 -3.74 -8.81 -5.28
C LEU A 139 -4.76 -8.75 -4.15
N ARG A 140 -4.98 -7.57 -3.55
CA ARG A 140 -5.98 -7.41 -2.49
C ARG A 140 -7.40 -7.54 -3.01
N LEU A 141 -7.66 -7.04 -4.21
CA LEU A 141 -8.94 -7.25 -4.86
C LEU A 141 -9.15 -8.74 -5.19
N GLU A 142 -8.13 -9.43 -5.69
CA GLU A 142 -8.19 -10.87 -5.99
C GLU A 142 -8.49 -11.69 -4.72
N GLN A 143 -7.89 -11.34 -3.59
CA GLN A 143 -8.18 -11.98 -2.30
C GLN A 143 -9.68 -11.87 -1.94
N TYR A 144 -10.27 -10.68 -2.13
CA TYR A 144 -11.69 -10.48 -1.92
C TYR A 144 -12.53 -11.28 -2.91
N ILE A 145 -12.22 -11.22 -4.21
CA ILE A 145 -12.94 -11.98 -5.27
C ILE A 145 -13.01 -13.46 -4.89
N ARG A 146 -11.88 -14.05 -4.47
CA ARG A 146 -11.80 -15.44 -4.00
C ARG A 146 -12.65 -15.74 -2.78
N SER A 147 -12.71 -14.82 -1.82
CA SER A 147 -13.58 -14.97 -0.65
C SER A 147 -15.07 -15.07 -1.01
N THR A 148 -15.47 -14.53 -2.17
CA THR A 148 -16.85 -14.59 -2.68
C THR A 148 -17.14 -15.84 -3.52
N GLY A 149 -16.18 -16.75 -3.71
CA GLY A 149 -16.33 -17.96 -4.52
C GLY A 149 -16.10 -17.77 -6.03
N ASP A 150 -15.69 -16.58 -6.45
CA ASP A 150 -15.21 -16.29 -7.82
C ASP A 150 -13.67 -16.32 -7.83
N ALA A 151 -13.02 -16.34 -8.99
CA ALA A 151 -11.57 -16.17 -9.09
C ALA A 151 -11.18 -15.68 -10.48
N THR A 152 -10.21 -14.78 -10.58
CA THR A 152 -9.59 -14.45 -11.86
C THR A 152 -8.09 -14.67 -11.81
N GLN A 153 -7.54 -15.21 -12.90
CA GLN A 153 -6.08 -15.30 -13.04
C GLN A 153 -5.48 -13.99 -13.58
N ASP A 154 -6.31 -13.04 -14.02
CA ASP A 154 -5.83 -11.83 -14.69
C ASP A 154 -5.13 -10.88 -13.71
N LEU A 155 -5.67 -10.71 -12.50
CA LEU A 155 -5.06 -9.86 -11.46
C LEU A 155 -3.76 -10.45 -10.93
N ILE A 156 -3.73 -11.77 -10.76
CA ILE A 156 -2.52 -12.53 -10.38
C ILE A 156 -1.44 -12.37 -11.46
N LYS A 157 -1.80 -12.53 -12.74
CA LYS A 157 -0.87 -12.34 -13.86
C LYS A 157 -0.35 -10.91 -13.96
N ALA A 158 -1.21 -9.90 -13.72
CA ALA A 158 -0.78 -8.51 -13.72
C ALA A 158 0.20 -8.23 -12.57
N ALA A 159 -0.07 -8.74 -11.37
CA ALA A 159 0.86 -8.62 -10.25
C ALA A 159 2.19 -9.36 -10.52
N GLN A 160 2.14 -10.56 -11.12
CA GLN A 160 3.35 -11.28 -11.53
C GLN A 160 4.16 -10.48 -12.54
N ALA A 161 3.53 -9.85 -13.52
CA ALA A 161 4.23 -9.02 -14.51
C ALA A 161 4.97 -7.84 -13.85
N VAL A 162 4.38 -7.22 -12.82
CA VAL A 162 5.03 -6.16 -12.04
C VAL A 162 6.20 -6.72 -11.21
N ILE A 163 6.03 -7.89 -10.58
CA ILE A 163 7.15 -8.55 -9.87
C ILE A 163 8.29 -8.82 -10.84
N ASP A 164 7.99 -9.45 -11.99
CA ASP A 164 8.97 -9.82 -13.00
C ASP A 164 9.69 -8.58 -13.55
N ASP A 165 8.99 -7.46 -13.73
CA ASP A 165 9.59 -6.18 -14.13
C ASP A 165 10.46 -5.59 -13.03
N ASN A 166 9.96 -5.49 -11.80
CA ASN A 166 10.71 -4.88 -10.70
C ASN A 166 12.02 -5.64 -10.41
N VAL A 167 12.03 -6.97 -10.45
CA VAL A 167 13.25 -7.76 -10.18
C VAL A 167 14.33 -7.63 -11.24
N VAL A 168 14.02 -7.23 -12.49
CA VAL A 168 15.08 -6.97 -13.49
C VAL A 168 15.87 -5.69 -13.17
N HIS A 169 15.31 -4.84 -12.32
CA HIS A 169 15.93 -3.62 -11.83
C HIS A 169 16.72 -3.83 -10.53
N GLU A 170 16.91 -5.07 -10.10
CA GLU A 170 17.85 -5.38 -9.04
C GLU A 170 19.29 -5.16 -9.53
N THR A 171 20.02 -4.34 -8.79
CA THR A 171 21.42 -4.03 -9.11
C THR A 171 22.33 -4.37 -7.93
N GLY A 172 23.55 -4.82 -8.22
CA GLY A 172 24.50 -5.29 -7.20
C GLY A 172 25.10 -4.20 -6.31
N GLU A 173 24.93 -2.92 -6.65
CA GLU A 173 25.41 -1.79 -5.85
C GLU A 173 24.84 -1.85 -4.43
N CYS A 174 25.66 -1.51 -3.44
CA CYS A 174 25.25 -1.46 -2.04
C CYS A 174 24.77 -2.79 -1.46
N GLY A 175 25.28 -3.91 -1.99
CA GLY A 175 25.02 -5.25 -1.46
C GLY A 175 23.89 -6.01 -2.16
N GLY A 176 23.34 -5.50 -3.28
CA GLY A 176 22.28 -6.17 -4.03
C GLY A 176 20.89 -5.97 -3.43
N GLY A 177 19.98 -6.92 -3.63
CA GLY A 177 18.76 -7.10 -2.84
C GLY A 177 17.72 -5.99 -2.93
N SER A 178 17.80 -5.13 -3.93
CA SER A 178 17.02 -3.89 -3.96
C SER A 178 16.58 -3.50 -5.35
N ILE A 179 15.38 -2.96 -5.46
CA ILE A 179 14.80 -2.45 -6.69
C ILE A 179 15.00 -0.94 -6.71
N SER A 180 15.64 -0.42 -7.76
CA SER A 180 15.80 1.03 -7.98
C SER A 180 14.46 1.71 -8.24
N ILE A 181 14.31 2.98 -7.85
CA ILE A 181 13.04 3.72 -8.00
C ILE A 181 12.71 4.02 -9.46
N ASP A 182 13.71 4.42 -10.27
CA ASP A 182 13.50 4.73 -11.69
C ASP A 182 13.98 3.61 -12.60
N ARG A 183 13.23 3.48 -13.69
CA ARG A 183 13.61 2.64 -14.82
C ARG A 183 14.76 3.22 -15.61
N VAL A 184 15.64 2.32 -16.06
CA VAL A 184 16.48 2.55 -17.23
C VAL A 184 15.72 2.09 -18.50
N TYR A 185 14.67 2.80 -18.97
CA TYR A 185 13.97 2.43 -20.21
C TYR A 185 14.08 3.47 -21.35
N TRP A 186 14.58 2.99 -22.50
CA TRP A 186 14.68 3.66 -23.81
C TRP A 186 13.32 3.99 -24.47
N TYR A 187 12.20 3.52 -23.92
CA TYR A 187 10.88 3.51 -24.59
C TYR A 187 10.23 4.89 -24.76
N TYR A 188 10.74 5.93 -24.08
CA TYR A 188 10.25 7.31 -24.18
C TYR A 188 11.18 8.26 -24.95
N GLY A 189 12.16 7.74 -25.71
CA GLY A 189 13.03 8.55 -26.57
C GLY A 189 13.97 9.51 -25.84
N ASN A 190 13.97 9.50 -24.50
CA ASN A 190 14.94 10.18 -23.66
C ASN A 190 15.70 9.12 -22.87
N PRO A 191 17.06 9.19 -22.81
CA PRO A 191 17.78 8.39 -21.86
C PRO A 191 17.22 8.71 -20.46
N PRO A 192 16.87 7.68 -19.67
CA PRO A 192 16.40 7.89 -18.32
C PRO A 192 17.48 8.66 -17.55
N PRO A 193 17.11 9.55 -16.62
CA PRO A 193 18.09 9.97 -15.63
C PRO A 193 18.61 8.67 -15.01
N SER A 194 19.93 8.46 -15.04
CA SER A 194 20.56 7.38 -14.30
C SER A 194 20.38 7.71 -12.83
N THR A 195 19.19 7.47 -12.27
CA THR A 195 19.03 7.69 -10.85
C THR A 195 19.62 6.50 -10.15
N THR A 196 20.47 6.87 -9.23
CA THR A 196 21.22 5.99 -8.37
C THR A 196 20.42 5.73 -7.09
N ASP A 197 19.16 6.15 -7.04
CA ASP A 197 18.33 6.12 -5.84
C ASP A 197 17.61 4.77 -5.69
N LYS A 198 17.79 4.19 -4.51
CA LYS A 198 17.10 2.99 -4.02
C LYS A 198 16.18 3.41 -2.89
N ALA A 199 14.91 3.64 -3.23
CA ALA A 199 13.91 4.12 -2.29
C ALA A 199 13.32 2.98 -1.45
N THR A 200 13.07 3.25 -0.17
CA THR A 200 12.44 2.31 0.75
C THR A 200 11.06 1.93 0.24
N ILE A 201 10.26 2.90 -0.24
CA ILE A 201 8.90 2.64 -0.70
C ILE A 201 8.81 1.56 -1.81
N SER A 202 9.62 1.67 -2.86
CA SER A 202 9.62 0.70 -3.97
C SER A 202 9.89 -0.72 -3.48
N ASN A 203 10.82 -0.83 -2.53
CA ASN A 203 11.23 -2.10 -1.96
C ASN A 203 10.16 -2.68 -1.03
N VAL A 204 9.59 -1.89 -0.10
CA VAL A 204 8.55 -2.38 0.82
C VAL A 204 7.25 -2.72 0.10
N LEU A 205 6.88 -1.98 -0.94
CA LEU A 205 5.74 -2.34 -1.80
C LEU A 205 5.99 -3.67 -2.48
N THR A 206 7.19 -3.91 -3.00
CA THR A 206 7.51 -5.17 -3.68
C THR A 206 7.57 -6.36 -2.72
N ILE A 207 8.10 -6.17 -1.49
CA ILE A 207 8.04 -7.18 -0.42
C ILE A 207 6.59 -7.58 -0.19
N TYR A 208 5.68 -6.61 -0.04
CA TYR A 208 4.27 -6.88 0.15
C TYR A 208 3.65 -7.60 -1.05
N THR A 209 3.94 -7.18 -2.29
CA THR A 209 3.47 -7.84 -3.51
C THR A 209 3.87 -9.31 -3.53
N MET A 210 5.16 -9.60 -3.35
CA MET A 210 5.71 -10.96 -3.39
C MET A 210 5.18 -11.84 -2.26
N ALA A 211 5.16 -11.33 -1.02
CA ALA A 211 4.67 -12.07 0.15
C ALA A 211 3.16 -12.38 0.03
N THR A 212 2.37 -11.42 -0.47
CA THR A 212 0.94 -11.64 -0.73
C THR A 212 0.73 -12.61 -1.88
N MET A 213 1.51 -12.50 -2.96
CA MET A 213 1.46 -13.40 -4.12
C MET A 213 1.74 -14.85 -3.73
N TYR A 214 2.64 -15.08 -2.77
CA TYR A 214 2.93 -16.41 -2.22
C TYR A 214 1.68 -17.11 -1.66
N SER A 215 0.73 -16.36 -1.09
CA SER A 215 -0.52 -16.94 -0.57
C SER A 215 -1.38 -17.60 -1.66
N PHE A 216 -1.26 -17.11 -2.90
CA PHE A 216 -1.98 -17.64 -4.07
C PHE A 216 -1.22 -18.74 -4.80
N THR A 217 0.09 -18.59 -4.99
CA THR A 217 0.89 -19.48 -5.86
C THR A 217 1.64 -20.55 -5.09
N ARG A 218 1.96 -20.28 -3.82
CA ARG A 218 2.89 -21.08 -3.00
C ARG A 218 4.28 -21.26 -3.63
N ASP A 219 4.67 -20.36 -4.53
CA ASP A 219 5.98 -20.38 -5.16
C ASP A 219 7.06 -19.86 -4.19
N PRO A 220 7.97 -20.72 -3.69
CA PRO A 220 8.97 -20.31 -2.70
C PRO A 220 9.96 -19.25 -3.24
N THR A 221 10.10 -19.11 -4.57
CA THR A 221 11.00 -18.11 -5.15
C THR A 221 10.54 -16.68 -4.87
N LEU A 222 9.24 -16.47 -4.59
CA LEU A 222 8.70 -15.18 -4.15
C LEU A 222 9.20 -14.78 -2.76
N LEU A 223 9.54 -15.74 -1.90
CA LEU A 223 10.08 -15.46 -0.57
C LEU A 223 11.60 -15.43 -0.58
N GLN A 224 12.24 -16.36 -1.29
CA GLN A 224 13.68 -16.54 -1.39
C GLN A 224 14.07 -16.78 -2.86
N GLY A 225 14.37 -15.69 -3.57
CA GLY A 225 14.53 -15.67 -5.04
C GLY A 225 15.95 -16.00 -5.52
N GLY A 226 16.88 -16.22 -4.60
CA GLY A 226 18.29 -16.46 -4.93
C GLY A 226 18.93 -15.20 -5.53
N ALA A 227 19.43 -15.29 -6.76
CA ALA A 227 20.17 -14.19 -7.40
C ALA A 227 19.30 -13.00 -7.87
N ARG A 228 17.96 -13.13 -7.82
CA ARG A 228 17.00 -12.09 -8.24
C ARG A 228 16.16 -11.52 -7.07
N GLY A 229 16.51 -11.90 -5.84
CA GLY A 229 15.85 -11.44 -4.62
C GLY A 229 14.40 -11.94 -4.45
N GLY A 230 14.09 -12.52 -3.29
CA GLY A 230 12.72 -12.70 -2.83
C GLY A 230 12.33 -11.65 -1.78
N ALA A 231 11.08 -11.67 -1.33
CA ALA A 231 10.57 -10.76 -0.31
C ALA A 231 11.45 -10.73 0.97
N ILE A 232 11.97 -11.88 1.40
CA ILE A 232 12.84 -11.99 2.58
C ILE A 232 14.22 -11.40 2.28
N ASP A 233 14.74 -11.61 1.07
CA ASP A 233 16.05 -11.10 0.67
C ASP A 233 16.03 -9.57 0.61
N ILE A 234 14.98 -8.98 0.03
CA ILE A 234 14.79 -7.52 -0.03
C ILE A 234 14.65 -6.94 1.38
N TYR A 235 13.84 -7.58 2.24
CA TYR A 235 13.69 -7.13 3.62
C TYR A 235 15.03 -7.14 4.38
N ASN A 236 15.78 -8.22 4.27
CA ASN A 236 17.08 -8.35 4.93
C ASN A 236 18.09 -7.33 4.40
N TRP A 237 18.05 -7.02 3.10
CA TRP A 237 18.88 -5.98 2.51
C TRP A 237 18.55 -4.60 3.10
N LEU A 238 17.26 -4.24 3.16
CA LEU A 238 16.81 -2.98 3.77
C LEU A 238 17.28 -2.84 5.23
N VAL A 239 17.29 -3.95 5.99
CA VAL A 239 17.80 -3.97 7.37
C VAL A 239 19.32 -3.83 7.39
N SER A 240 20.04 -4.53 6.52
CA SER A 240 21.51 -4.51 6.48
C SER A 240 22.11 -3.16 6.07
N THR A 241 21.31 -2.35 5.37
CA THR A 241 21.71 -1.03 4.86
C THR A 241 21.31 0.13 5.78
N ASP A 242 20.70 -0.15 6.93
CA ASP A 242 20.13 0.84 7.85
C ASP A 242 19.04 1.75 7.21
N LEU A 243 18.48 1.33 6.07
CA LEU A 243 17.22 1.92 5.56
C LEU A 243 16.07 1.57 6.51
N LEU A 244 16.11 0.38 7.11
CA LEU A 244 15.16 -0.13 8.08
C LEU A 244 15.88 -0.59 9.36
N ASN A 245 15.43 -0.13 10.53
CA ASN A 245 15.95 -0.60 11.82
C ASN A 245 14.85 -1.27 12.65
N PRO A 246 14.75 -2.61 12.64
CA PRO A 246 13.63 -3.32 13.28
C PRO A 246 13.68 -3.29 14.82
N GLN A 247 14.81 -2.91 15.43
CA GLN A 247 14.95 -2.80 16.88
C GLN A 247 14.41 -1.47 17.41
N THR A 248 14.60 -0.39 16.66
CA THR A 248 14.15 0.97 17.05
C THR A 248 12.85 1.38 16.36
N GLY A 249 12.51 0.69 15.26
CA GLY A 249 11.43 1.05 14.37
C GLY A 249 11.74 2.28 13.51
N TYR A 250 12.99 2.73 13.42
CA TYR A 250 13.35 3.86 12.55
C TYR A 250 13.48 3.41 11.10
N GLN A 251 13.05 4.27 10.16
CA GLN A 251 13.26 4.09 8.72
C GLN A 251 13.78 5.37 8.04
N ARG A 252 14.40 5.19 6.87
CA ARG A 252 14.81 6.27 5.97
C ARG A 252 14.16 6.10 4.61
N ASP A 253 14.00 7.20 3.89
CA ASP A 253 13.31 7.25 2.61
C ASP A 253 14.11 6.62 1.46
N THR A 254 15.41 6.91 1.36
CA THR A 254 16.18 6.46 0.20
C THR A 254 17.68 6.28 0.47
N MET A 255 18.35 5.56 -0.44
CA MET A 255 19.79 5.44 -0.54
C MET A 255 20.26 5.86 -1.93
N ASP A 256 21.21 6.78 -1.99
CA ASP A 256 21.90 7.13 -3.23
C ASP A 256 23.12 6.21 -3.43
N THR A 257 23.13 5.46 -4.53
CA THR A 257 24.19 4.55 -4.94
C THR A 257 25.24 5.21 -5.86
N ALA A 258 25.16 6.52 -6.09
CA ALA A 258 26.04 7.24 -7.01
C ALA A 258 27.50 6.99 -6.66
N ASN A 259 28.28 6.64 -7.70
CA ASN A 259 29.71 6.39 -7.59
C ASN A 259 30.06 5.33 -6.52
N GLY A 260 29.12 4.41 -6.22
CA GLY A 260 29.28 3.34 -5.24
C GLY A 260 29.29 3.79 -3.77
N GLN A 261 28.84 5.02 -3.45
CA GLN A 261 28.96 5.59 -2.10
C GLN A 261 27.84 5.17 -1.13
N CYS A 262 26.75 4.56 -1.60
CA CYS A 262 25.67 4.00 -0.77
C CYS A 262 25.20 4.92 0.36
N GLN A 263 24.91 6.18 0.01
CA GLN A 263 24.62 7.23 0.96
C GLN A 263 23.13 7.24 1.31
N LEU A 264 22.80 6.99 2.58
CA LEU A 264 21.44 7.15 3.09
C LEU A 264 20.98 8.62 3.05
N ARG A 265 19.76 8.84 2.59
CA ARG A 265 19.13 10.17 2.43
C ARG A 265 17.66 10.14 2.84
N GLY A 266 17.13 11.34 3.04
CA GLY A 266 15.74 11.55 3.42
C GLY A 266 15.42 11.18 4.87
N GLY A 267 14.24 11.61 5.31
CA GLY A 267 13.68 11.30 6.61
C GLY A 267 12.57 10.26 6.50
N SER A 268 12.08 9.81 7.64
CA SER A 268 10.88 8.99 7.72
C SER A 268 9.66 9.70 7.09
N LEU A 269 8.84 8.97 6.32
CA LEU A 269 7.56 9.45 5.78
C LEU A 269 6.41 8.52 6.24
N THR A 270 5.21 9.07 6.50
CA THR A 270 4.15 8.26 7.15
C THR A 270 3.73 7.03 6.34
N TYR A 271 3.66 7.16 5.02
CA TYR A 271 3.15 6.12 4.14
C TYR A 271 4.05 4.87 4.09
N GLU A 272 5.37 5.02 4.16
CA GLU A 272 6.26 3.86 4.10
C GLU A 272 6.15 3.02 5.39
N TYR A 273 5.82 3.64 6.55
CA TYR A 273 5.50 2.87 7.75
C TYR A 273 4.24 2.02 7.55
N GLY A 274 3.19 2.57 6.94
CA GLY A 274 1.96 1.85 6.66
C GLY A 274 2.19 0.64 5.76
N VAL A 275 2.90 0.86 4.66
CA VAL A 275 3.24 -0.22 3.70
C VAL A 275 4.18 -1.24 4.34
N LEU A 276 5.21 -0.81 5.07
CA LEU A 276 6.15 -1.70 5.73
C LEU A 276 5.46 -2.60 6.76
N VAL A 277 4.55 -2.04 7.55
CA VAL A 277 3.76 -2.83 8.52
C VAL A 277 2.95 -3.89 7.77
N GLN A 278 2.28 -3.55 6.67
CA GLN A 278 1.54 -4.52 5.87
C GLN A 278 2.46 -5.58 5.22
N ALA A 279 3.61 -5.17 4.67
CA ALA A 279 4.63 -6.06 4.13
C ALA A 279 5.12 -7.10 5.16
N LEU A 280 5.39 -6.64 6.39
CA LEU A 280 5.82 -7.50 7.50
C LEU A 280 4.72 -8.45 7.95
N MET A 281 3.45 -8.00 7.98
CA MET A 281 2.32 -8.88 8.29
C MET A 281 2.13 -9.95 7.21
N ALA A 282 2.28 -9.60 5.92
CA ALA A 282 2.23 -10.55 4.83
C ALA A 282 3.40 -11.56 4.90
N LEU A 283 4.62 -11.11 5.23
CA LEU A 283 5.75 -12.01 5.48
C LEU A 283 5.50 -12.95 6.66
N ALA A 284 4.88 -12.45 7.74
CA ALA A 284 4.53 -13.27 8.89
C ALA A 284 3.52 -14.37 8.51
N ASP A 285 2.50 -14.05 7.72
CA ASP A 285 1.52 -15.02 7.22
C ASP A 285 2.17 -16.04 6.26
N ALA A 286 2.99 -15.57 5.32
CA ALA A 286 3.64 -16.41 4.34
C ALA A 286 4.65 -17.40 4.94
N THR A 287 5.36 -17.00 6.00
CA THR A 287 6.46 -17.77 6.59
C THR A 287 6.12 -18.45 7.93
N GLY A 288 5.07 -17.99 8.61
CA GLY A 288 4.81 -18.33 10.01
C GLY A 288 5.78 -17.69 11.03
N ASN A 289 6.72 -16.86 10.58
CA ASN A 289 7.73 -16.26 11.46
C ASN A 289 7.18 -15.05 12.23
N GLN A 290 6.91 -15.25 13.53
CA GLN A 290 6.37 -14.23 14.44
C GLN A 290 7.31 -13.03 14.67
N GLN A 291 8.59 -13.13 14.30
CA GLN A 291 9.50 -12.00 14.39
C GLN A 291 9.05 -10.84 13.49
N TYR A 292 8.46 -11.11 12.33
CA TYR A 292 7.94 -10.05 11.46
C TYR A 292 6.78 -9.27 12.10
N ILE A 293 5.90 -9.94 12.87
CA ILE A 293 4.87 -9.25 13.66
C ILE A 293 5.52 -8.36 14.73
N THR A 294 6.56 -8.86 15.40
CA THR A 294 7.30 -8.07 16.40
C THR A 294 7.93 -6.82 15.78
N HIS A 295 8.52 -6.95 14.60
CA HIS A 295 9.06 -5.83 13.84
C HIS A 295 7.96 -4.84 13.43
N ALA A 296 6.84 -5.33 12.88
CA ALA A 296 5.69 -4.51 12.49
C ALA A 296 5.17 -3.67 13.68
N MET A 297 5.02 -4.30 14.85
CA MET A 297 4.63 -3.62 16.09
C MET A 297 5.64 -2.56 16.54
N THR A 298 6.93 -2.75 16.25
CA THR A 298 7.98 -1.78 16.58
C THR A 298 7.92 -0.58 15.65
N TYR A 299 7.78 -0.81 14.33
CA TYR A 299 7.62 0.25 13.34
C TYR A 299 6.36 1.07 13.57
N ILE A 300 5.19 0.45 13.79
CA ILE A 300 3.96 1.22 14.00
C ILE A 300 4.00 2.05 15.29
N ARG A 301 4.61 1.56 16.37
CA ARG A 301 4.80 2.35 17.60
C ARG A 301 5.70 3.55 17.34
N ASN A 302 6.78 3.34 16.58
CA ASN A 302 7.68 4.42 16.21
C ASN A 302 6.95 5.46 15.33
N ALA A 303 6.21 5.03 14.32
CA ALA A 303 5.38 5.88 13.48
C ALA A 303 4.40 6.72 14.30
N LEU A 304 3.64 6.09 15.21
CA LEU A 304 2.68 6.79 16.06
C LEU A 304 3.36 7.81 16.97
N ASN A 305 4.55 7.50 17.50
CA ASN A 305 5.30 8.46 18.32
C ASN A 305 5.81 9.65 17.50
N GLN A 306 6.22 9.44 16.24
CA GLN A 306 6.76 10.51 15.38
C GLN A 306 5.66 11.34 14.71
N PHE A 307 4.61 10.70 14.24
CA PHE A 307 3.63 11.25 13.30
C PHE A 307 2.25 11.43 13.91
N THR A 308 2.12 11.47 15.24
CA THR A 308 0.84 11.75 15.89
C THR A 308 0.91 13.01 16.74
N ARG A 309 -0.07 13.90 16.55
CA ARG A 309 -0.27 15.09 17.39
C ARG A 309 -1.72 15.14 17.84
N ASN A 310 -1.95 15.26 19.15
CA ASN A 310 -3.30 15.23 19.72
C ASN A 310 -4.10 13.99 19.24
N ASN A 311 -3.43 12.84 19.18
CA ASN A 311 -3.97 11.58 18.65
C ASN A 311 -4.35 11.58 17.17
N ILE A 312 -3.96 12.59 16.39
CA ILE A 312 -4.19 12.71 14.94
C ILE A 312 -2.88 12.46 14.19
N VAL A 313 -2.92 11.56 13.19
CA VAL A 313 -1.81 11.36 12.26
C VAL A 313 -1.56 12.65 11.49
N TYR A 314 -0.30 13.08 11.43
CA TYR A 314 0.13 14.28 10.74
C TYR A 314 1.40 14.01 9.92
N GLU A 315 1.58 14.78 8.85
CA GLU A 315 2.82 14.84 8.07
C GLU A 315 3.57 16.14 8.40
N GLY A 316 4.90 16.16 8.31
CA GLY A 316 5.69 17.35 8.69
C GLY A 316 5.25 18.65 8.00
N CYS A 317 4.69 18.54 6.79
CA CYS A 317 4.15 19.66 6.01
C CYS A 317 2.77 20.17 6.49
N ASP A 318 2.07 19.46 7.36
CA ASP A 318 0.73 19.84 7.87
C ASP A 318 0.84 21.08 8.77
N ASP A 319 1.88 21.18 9.59
CA ASP A 319 2.12 22.31 10.51
C ASP A 319 2.19 23.65 9.79
N THR A 320 2.78 23.64 8.60
CA THR A 320 2.98 24.83 7.75
C THR A 320 1.92 24.96 6.66
N ASN A 321 0.96 24.03 6.58
CA ASN A 321 -0.02 23.93 5.50
C ASN A 321 0.64 23.97 4.11
N THR A 322 1.78 23.27 3.98
CA THR A 322 2.59 23.22 2.75
C THR A 322 2.54 21.86 2.07
N CYS A 323 1.73 20.92 2.55
CA CYS A 323 1.58 19.62 1.90
C CYS A 323 1.07 19.79 0.47
N ARG A 324 1.77 19.17 -0.47
CA ARG A 324 1.50 19.27 -1.91
C ARG A 324 1.76 17.92 -2.58
N GLY A 325 1.11 17.71 -3.73
CA GLY A 325 1.27 16.49 -4.50
C GLY A 325 0.99 15.25 -3.64
N ASP A 326 1.93 14.32 -3.67
CA ASP A 326 1.80 12.99 -3.08
C ASP A 326 1.65 13.01 -1.55
N GLN A 327 2.26 14.01 -0.89
CA GLN A 327 2.23 14.15 0.58
C GLN A 327 0.82 14.24 1.16
N ILE A 328 -0.16 14.67 0.36
CA ILE A 328 -1.55 14.79 0.80
C ILE A 328 -2.17 13.40 1.07
N ALA A 329 -1.69 12.35 0.37
CA ALA A 329 -2.18 10.98 0.51
C ALA A 329 -1.46 10.19 1.61
N PHE A 330 -0.25 10.57 2.00
CA PHE A 330 0.63 9.72 2.80
C PHE A 330 0.07 9.29 4.15
N ARG A 331 -0.57 10.19 4.89
CA ARG A 331 -1.22 9.86 6.17
C ARG A 331 -2.38 8.87 6.01
N GLY A 332 -3.06 8.91 4.87
CA GLY A 332 -4.16 8.00 4.56
C GLY A 332 -3.69 6.58 4.27
N ILE A 333 -2.46 6.43 3.77
CA ILE A 333 -1.81 5.13 3.51
C ILE A 333 -1.32 4.48 4.82
N LEU A 334 -0.92 5.29 5.80
CA LEU A 334 -0.55 4.78 7.14
C LEU A 334 -1.74 4.14 7.86
N VAL A 335 -2.94 4.65 7.61
CA VAL A 335 -4.19 4.24 8.23
C VAL A 335 -4.77 3.01 7.55
#